data_AF-A0A6H2CYW5-F1
#
_entry.id   AF-A0A6H2CYW5-F1
#
_cell.length_a   1.000
_cell.length_b   1.000
_cell.length_c   1.000
_cell.angle_alpha   90.00
_cell.angle_beta   90.00
_cell.angle_gamma   90.00
#
_symmetry.space_group_name_H-M   'P 1'
#
loop_
_entity.id
_entity.type
_entity.pdbx_description
1 polymer ?
#
loop_
_entity_poly.entity_id
_entity_poly.type
_entity_poly.pdbx_seq_one_letter_code
_entity_poly.pdbx_strand_id
1 'polypeptide(L)'
;MSRIFDPELLYVECNHCGQPVLWKHGLTTRLLKMADIDPASLDERCVIMSEGCPACKPGETSFTTQVVRLNREKEGHKPMPAVAN
;
A
#
# COMPACT_ATOMS: atom_id res chain seq x y z
N MET A 1 -12.56 9.51 -21.32
CA MET A 1 -11.18 9.09 -21.01
C MET A 1 -11.20 8.50 -19.61
N SER A 2 -11.14 7.17 -19.47
CA SER A 2 -10.84 6.57 -18.17
C SER A 2 -9.43 7.03 -17.79
N ARG A 3 -9.29 7.77 -16.70
CA ARG A 3 -7.96 8.07 -16.17
C ARG A 3 -7.40 6.75 -15.66
N ILE A 4 -6.38 6.24 -16.34
CA ILE A 4 -5.65 5.07 -15.87
C ILE A 4 -4.90 5.52 -14.61
N PHE A 5 -5.16 4.85 -13.49
CA PHE A 5 -4.45 5.12 -12.24
C PHE A 5 -2.98 4.73 -12.40
N ASP A 6 -2.07 5.60 -11.96
CA ASP A 6 -0.65 5.27 -11.96
C ASP A 6 -0.34 4.36 -10.76
N PRO A 7 -0.03 3.07 -10.96
CA PRO A 7 0.23 2.14 -9.86
C PRO A 7 1.41 2.54 -8.98
N GLU A 8 2.34 3.37 -9.48
CA GLU A 8 3.46 3.87 -8.69
C GLU A 8 3.03 4.88 -7.61
N LEU A 9 1.77 5.35 -7.65
CA LEU A 9 1.15 6.19 -6.63
C LEU A 9 0.44 5.39 -5.53
N LEU A 10 0.43 4.06 -5.60
CA LEU A 10 -0.14 3.24 -4.52
C LEU A 10 0.69 3.41 -3.24
N TYR A 11 -0.01 3.70 -2.15
CA TYR A 11 0.59 3.71 -0.83
C TYR A 11 0.99 2.30 -0.41
N VAL A 12 2.19 2.15 0.15
CA VAL A 12 2.71 0.89 0.66
C VAL A 12 2.96 1.02 2.16
N GLU A 13 2.36 0.14 2.95
CA GLU A 13 2.42 0.19 4.41
C GLU A 13 2.93 -1.12 5.00
N CYS A 14 3.76 -1.02 6.04
CA CYS A 14 4.19 -2.18 6.82
C CYS A 14 3.08 -2.65 7.75
N ASN A 15 2.63 -3.90 7.61
CA ASN A 15 1.61 -4.52 8.44
C ASN A 15 2.02 -4.69 9.93
N HIS A 16 3.31 -4.56 10.25
CA HIS A 16 3.81 -4.70 11.63
C HIS A 16 3.92 -3.38 12.41
N CYS A 17 4.38 -2.31 11.77
CA CYS A 17 4.65 -1.04 12.45
C CYS A 17 3.86 0.16 11.89
N GLY A 18 3.09 -0.03 10.81
CA GLY A 18 2.34 1.03 10.15
C GLY A 18 3.22 2.05 9.41
N GLN A 19 4.54 1.87 9.37
CA GLN A 19 5.40 2.80 8.63
C GLN A 19 5.28 2.60 7.12
N PRO A 20 5.39 3.69 6.34
CA PRO A 20 5.43 3.61 4.89
C PRO A 20 6.67 2.85 4.43
N VAL A 21 6.51 1.98 3.43
CA VAL A 21 7.62 1.27 2.80
C VAL A 21 7.96 1.95 1.49
N LEU A 22 9.15 2.54 1.41
CA LEU A 22 9.59 3.24 0.21
C LEU A 22 10.12 2.25 -0.84
N TRP A 23 9.50 2.28 -2.01
CA TRP A 23 9.91 1.49 -3.16
C TRP A 23 10.56 2.36 -4.23
N LYS A 24 11.49 1.76 -4.97
CA LYS A 24 12.05 2.40 -6.16
C LYS A 24 10.96 2.44 -7.24
N HIS A 25 10.97 3.51 -8.03
CA HIS A 25 10.11 3.63 -9.20
C HIS A 25 10.19 2.38 -10.10
N GLY A 26 9.02 1.91 -10.53
CA GLY A 26 8.82 0.73 -11.36
C GLY A 26 8.68 -0.58 -10.58
N LEU A 27 8.97 -0.59 -9.28
CA LEU A 27 8.85 -1.80 -8.47
C LEU A 27 7.38 -2.22 -8.30
N THR A 28 6.47 -1.26 -8.10
CA THR A 28 5.03 -1.56 -7.97
C THR A 28 4.50 -2.17 -9.25
N THR A 29 4.76 -1.53 -10.39
CA THR A 29 4.37 -2.03 -11.72
C THR A 29 4.91 -3.43 -11.97
N ARG A 30 6.17 -3.69 -11.62
CA ARG A 30 6.78 -5.03 -11.75
C ARG A 30 6.08 -6.06 -10.87
N LEU A 31 5.75 -5.71 -9.64
CA LEU A 31 5.12 -6.62 -8.67
C LEU A 31 3.70 -6.98 -9.10
N LEU A 32 2.90 -5.99 -9.53
CA LEU A 32 1.56 -6.22 -10.07
C LEU A 32 1.58 -7.16 -11.29
N LYS A 33 2.54 -6.95 -12.20
CA LYS A 33 2.75 -7.84 -13.36
C LYS A 33 3.10 -9.27 -12.94
N MET A 34 3.93 -9.44 -11.91
CA MET A 34 4.29 -10.77 -11.39
C MET A 34 3.09 -11.47 -10.72
N ALA A 35 2.17 -10.70 -10.15
CA ALA A 35 0.96 -11.19 -9.49
C ALA A 35 -0.24 -11.36 -10.45
N ASP A 36 -0.06 -11.09 -11.75
CA ASP A 36 -1.12 -11.09 -12.77
C ASP A 36 -2.31 -10.16 -12.42
N ILE A 37 -2.00 -9.01 -11.79
CA ILE A 37 -2.98 -7.98 -11.42
C ILE A 37 -3.03 -6.93 -12.52
N ASP A 38 -4.21 -6.73 -13.11
CA ASP A 38 -4.44 -5.65 -14.09
C ASP A 38 -4.40 -4.28 -13.41
N PRO A 39 -3.46 -3.37 -13.79
CA PRO A 39 -3.40 -2.02 -13.24
C PRO A 39 -4.70 -1.23 -13.43
N ALA A 40 -5.50 -1.51 -14.46
CA ALA A 40 -6.79 -0.84 -14.67
C ALA A 40 -7.85 -1.21 -13.63
N SER A 41 -7.63 -2.27 -12.85
CA SER A 41 -8.49 -2.67 -11.72
C SER A 41 -8.18 -1.92 -10.42
N LEU A 42 -7.14 -1.08 -10.41
CA LEU A 42 -6.65 -0.36 -9.25
C LEU A 42 -7.10 1.10 -9.29
N ASP A 43 -7.32 1.67 -8.11
CA ASP A 43 -7.72 3.05 -7.91
C ASP A 43 -7.19 3.58 -6.56
N GLU A 44 -7.59 4.79 -6.18
CA GLU A 44 -7.13 5.45 -4.95
C GLU A 44 -7.53 4.73 -3.64
N ARG A 45 -8.37 3.69 -3.72
CA ARG A 45 -8.77 2.89 -2.55
C ARG A 45 -7.92 1.65 -2.37
N CYS A 46 -6.98 1.40 -3.26
CA CYS A 46 -6.04 0.29 -3.14
C CYS A 46 -4.80 0.71 -2.35
N VAL A 47 -4.34 -0.17 -1.46
CA VAL A 47 -3.10 -0.03 -0.68
C VAL A 47 -2.33 -1.33 -0.79
N ILE A 48 -1.01 -1.25 -0.79
CA ILE A 48 -0.15 -2.43 -0.71
C ILE A 48 0.28 -2.63 0.73
N MET A 49 -0.02 -3.80 1.28
CA MET A 49 0.43 -4.21 2.61
C MET A 49 1.69 -5.06 2.48
N SER A 50 2.74 -4.70 3.21
CA SER A 50 4.01 -5.44 3.28
C SER A 50 4.14 -6.15 4.62
N GLU A 51 4.42 -7.45 4.62
CA GLU A 51 4.67 -8.28 5.82
C GLU A 51 6.09 -8.06 6.38
N GLY A 52 6.39 -6.80 6.65
CA GLY A 52 7.69 -6.33 7.12
C GLY A 52 8.21 -5.11 6.40
N CYS A 53 9.22 -4.50 6.99
CA CYS A 53 9.96 -3.37 6.42
C CYS A 53 11.38 -3.35 7.01
N PRO A 54 12.30 -2.57 6.41
CA PRO A 54 13.67 -2.45 6.90
C PRO A 54 13.79 -1.94 8.35
N ALA A 55 12.80 -1.21 8.85
CA ALA A 55 12.77 -0.77 10.25
C ALA A 55 12.40 -1.91 11.23
N CYS A 56 11.43 -2.76 10.87
CA CYS A 56 11.05 -3.91 11.70
C CYS A 56 12.09 -5.03 11.69
N LYS A 57 12.70 -5.27 10.53
CA LYS A 57 13.64 -6.38 10.32
C LYS A 57 14.88 -5.88 9.56
N PRO A 58 15.83 -5.22 10.26
CA PRO A 58 17.06 -4.75 9.64
C PRO A 58 17.82 -5.89 8.98
N GLY A 59 18.23 -5.71 7.72
CA GLY A 59 18.97 -6.72 6.94
C GLY A 59 18.12 -7.62 6.06
N GLU A 60 16.79 -7.69 6.28
CA GLU A 60 15.88 -8.36 5.36
C GLU A 60 15.51 -7.42 4.20
N THR A 61 15.60 -7.93 2.96
CA THR A 61 15.41 -7.14 1.73
C THR A 61 14.17 -7.55 0.92
N SER A 62 13.53 -8.65 1.32
CA SER A 62 12.37 -9.21 0.64
C SER A 62 11.25 -9.43 1.65
N PHE A 63 10.08 -8.90 1.36
CA PHE A 63 8.90 -9.05 2.21
C PHE A 63 7.74 -9.54 1.33
N THR A 64 6.87 -10.39 1.90
CA THR A 64 5.62 -10.75 1.24
C THR A 64 4.71 -9.54 1.20
N THR A 65 4.01 -9.32 0.08
CA THR A 65 3.14 -8.16 -0.10
C THR A 65 1.78 -8.56 -0.65
N GLN A 66 0.74 -7.82 -0.29
CA GLN A 66 -0.62 -8.03 -0.78
C GLN A 66 -1.26 -6.71 -1.18
N VAL A 67 -2.06 -6.71 -2.25
CA VAL A 67 -2.88 -5.55 -2.63
C VAL A 67 -4.23 -5.68 -1.93
N VAL A 68 -4.57 -4.68 -1.12
CA VAL A 68 -5.81 -4.63 -0.36
C VAL A 68 -6.65 -3.45 -0.85
N ARG A 69 -7.94 -3.69 -1.07
CA ARG A 69 -8.91 -2.64 -1.38
C ARG A 69 -9.61 -2.21 -0.10
N LEU A 70 -9.47 -0.94 0.26
CA LEU A 70 -10.14 -0.35 1.41
C LEU A 70 -11.64 -0.26 1.14
N ASN A 71 -12.43 -0.85 2.03
CA ASN A 71 -13.87 -0.62 2.06
C ASN A 71 -14.12 0.81 2.54
N ARG A 72 -15.20 1.46 2.07
CA ARG A 72 -15.70 2.70 2.68
C ARG A 72 -15.76 2.50 4.19
N GLU A 73 -15.29 3.48 4.96
CA GLU A 73 -15.44 3.50 6.40
C GLU A 73 -16.86 3.04 6.76
N LYS A 74 -16.98 2.02 7.62
CA LYS A 74 -18.26 1.82 8.31
C LYS A 74 -18.55 3.15 9.00
N GLU A 75 -19.71 3.75 8.75
CA GLU A 75 -20.14 5.09 9.22
C GLU A 75 -20.10 5.31 10.75
N GLY A 76 -19.50 4.42 11.54
CA GLY A 76 -19.41 4.49 12.99
C GLY A 76 -18.04 4.82 13.58
N HIS A 77 -16.95 4.93 12.79
CA HIS A 77 -15.65 5.31 13.36
C HIS A 77 -15.53 6.82 13.44
N LYS A 78 -15.94 7.40 14.57
CA LYS A 78 -15.79 8.84 14.84
C LYS A 78 -14.28 9.17 14.86
N PRO A 79 -13.76 10.01 13.94
CA PRO A 79 -12.35 10.36 13.94
C PRO A 79 -11.99 11.02 15.28
N MET A 80 -11.05 10.41 16.01
CA MET A 80 -10.47 11.06 17.18
C MET A 80 -9.63 12.24 16.70
N PRO A 81 -9.80 13.44 17.29
CA PRO A 81 -8.94 14.57 16.96
C PRO A 81 -7.50 14.24 17.33
N ALA A 82 -6.58 14.49 16.42
CA ALA A 82 -5.15 14.42 16.69
C ALA A 82 -4.84 15.40 17.84
N VAL A 83 -4.40 14.86 18.98
CA VAL A 83 -3.97 15.69 20.12
C VAL A 83 -2.59 16.24 19.77
N ALA A 84 -2.52 17.54 19.50
CA ALA A 84 -1.24 18.26 19.41
C ALA A 84 -0.67 18.40 20.83
N ASN A 85 0.57 17.95 21.03
CA ASN A 85 1.37 18.24 22.22
C ASN A 85 1.97 19.65 22.16
#